data_AF-A0AA38HVA7-F1
#
_entry.id   AF-A0AA38HVA7-F1
#
_cell.length_a   1.000
_cell.length_b   1.000
_cell.length_c   1.000
_cell.angle_alpha   90.00
_cell.angle_beta   90.00
_cell.angle_gamma   90.00
#
_symmetry.space_group_name_H-M   'P 1'
#
loop_
_entity.id
_entity.type
_entity.pdbx_description
1 polymer ?
#
loop_
_entity_poly.entity_id
_entity_poly.type
_entity_poly.pdbx_seq_one_letter_code
_entity_poly.pdbx_strand_id
1 'polypeptide(L)'
;MGKENDLTEREKRQIEASTISKFVRKKYSENGRQNCGRKEKLTARAKRSTVTPGIKNNMSSQMIKTTLGLPVHKRTVLRVLANDKNVKYAKYKKQPMLTKEHIQKRRE
;
A
#
# COMPACT_ATOMS: atom_id res chain seq x y z
N MET A 1 20.27 23.46 30.67
CA MET A 1 19.89 24.84 30.31
C MET A 1 19.79 24.90 28.79
N GLY A 2 18.61 24.58 28.24
CA GLY A 2 18.38 24.57 26.80
C GLY A 2 18.31 25.99 26.26
N LYS A 3 19.03 26.28 25.17
CA LYS A 3 18.86 27.54 24.44
C LYS A 3 17.59 27.44 23.60
N GLU A 4 16.59 28.24 23.92
CA GLU A 4 15.47 28.52 23.04
C GLU A 4 16.01 29.31 21.85
N ASN A 5 16.11 28.65 20.69
CA ASN A 5 16.48 29.31 19.45
C ASN A 5 15.23 30.00 18.87
N ASP A 6 14.89 31.16 19.42
CA ASP A 6 13.87 32.02 18.83
C ASP A 6 14.42 32.67 17.56
N LEU A 7 13.78 32.36 16.43
CA LEU A 7 14.09 32.96 15.14
C LEU A 7 13.88 34.47 15.20
N THR A 8 14.79 35.23 14.60
CA THR A 8 14.65 36.68 14.49
C THR A 8 13.45 37.05 13.60
N GLU A 9 12.82 38.20 13.84
CA GLU A 9 11.69 38.70 13.05
C GLU A 9 11.99 38.78 11.54
N ARG A 10 13.26 39.01 11.18
CA ARG A 10 13.72 39.03 9.80
C ARG A 10 13.69 37.64 9.16
N GLU A 11 14.09 36.60 9.90
CA GLU A 11 14.05 35.21 9.45
C GLU A 11 12.62 34.70 9.31
N LYS A 12 11.72 35.05 10.26
CA LYS A 12 10.29 34.76 10.16
C LYS A 12 9.67 35.34 8.88
N ARG A 13 9.92 36.63 8.59
CA ARG A 13 9.43 37.29 7.37
C ARG A 13 9.99 36.66 6.08
N GLN A 14 11.24 36.20 6.08
CA GLN A 14 11.81 35.50 4.91
C GLN A 14 11.17 34.12 4.69
N ILE A 15 10.91 33.37 5.77
CA ILE A 15 10.21 32.07 5.70
C ILE A 15 8.79 32.28 5.15
N GLU A 16 8.07 33.28 5.63
CA GLU A 16 6.73 33.64 5.15
C GLU A 16 6.73 34.04 3.68
N ALA A 17 7.61 34.95 3.26
CA ALA A 17 7.74 35.36 1.86
C ALA A 17 8.07 34.17 0.93
N SER A 18 8.92 33.24 1.38
CA SER A 18 9.24 32.03 0.64
C SER A 18 8.04 31.07 0.53
N THR A 19 7.20 31.01 1.56
CA THR A 19 6.02 30.15 1.65
C THR A 19 4.90 30.68 0.76
N ILE A 20 4.64 31.99 0.81
CA ILE A 20 3.68 32.68 -0.07
C ILE A 20 4.08 32.50 -1.54
N SER A 21 5.37 32.70 -1.87
CA SER A 21 5.88 32.51 -3.22
C SER A 21 5.76 31.06 -3.71
N LYS A 22 5.94 30.07 -2.83
CA LYS A 22 5.69 28.64 -3.15
C LYS A 22 4.20 28.37 -3.35
N PHE A 23 3.33 28.96 -2.53
CA PHE A 23 1.88 28.81 -2.64
C PHE A 23 1.33 29.39 -3.93
N VAL A 24 1.71 30.61 -4.29
CA VAL A 24 1.34 31.26 -5.57
C VAL A 24 1.77 30.38 -6.74
N ARG A 25 3.05 29.97 -6.79
CA ARG A 25 3.54 29.06 -7.85
C ARG A 25 2.79 27.73 -7.90
N LYS A 26 2.44 27.15 -6.75
CA LYS A 26 1.68 25.89 -6.67
C LYS A 26 0.22 26.05 -7.13
N LYS A 27 -0.42 27.20 -6.85
CA LYS A 27 -1.78 27.51 -7.29
C LYS A 27 -1.88 27.62 -8.82
N TYR A 28 -0.83 28.15 -9.45
CA TYR A 28 -0.75 28.29 -10.91
C TYR A 28 -0.06 27.12 -11.63
N SER A 29 0.52 26.15 -10.91
CA SER A 29 1.01 24.90 -11.49
C SER A 29 -0.11 23.86 -11.47
N GLU A 30 -0.62 23.46 -12.63
CA GLU A 30 -1.81 22.61 -12.78
C GLU A 30 -1.69 21.19 -12.16
N ASN A 31 -0.51 20.77 -11.71
CA ASN A 31 -0.28 19.42 -11.19
C ASN A 31 0.45 19.46 -9.85
N GLY A 32 -0.29 19.27 -8.75
CA GLY A 32 0.30 19.03 -7.44
C GLY A 32 1.16 17.75 -7.48
N ARG A 33 2.49 17.90 -7.33
CA ARG A 33 3.40 16.75 -7.28
C ARG A 33 3.09 15.91 -6.04
N GLN A 34 2.75 14.63 -6.24
CA GLN A 34 2.65 13.67 -5.14
C GLN A 34 4.04 13.37 -4.59
N ASN A 35 4.16 13.27 -3.27
CA ASN A 35 5.40 12.82 -2.65
C ASN A 35 5.64 11.37 -3.06
N CYS A 36 6.83 11.10 -3.63
CA CYS A 36 7.21 9.74 -3.95
C CYS A 36 7.38 8.94 -2.66
N GLY A 37 6.59 7.89 -2.50
CA GLY A 37 6.73 6.96 -1.39
C GLY A 37 8.01 6.13 -1.49
N ARG A 38 8.31 5.36 -0.43
CA ARG A 38 9.41 4.40 -0.44
C ARG A 38 9.21 3.38 -1.57
N LYS A 39 10.29 3.07 -2.29
CA LYS A 39 10.29 1.99 -3.31
C LYS A 39 9.84 0.66 -2.71
N GLU A 40 8.97 -0.04 -3.44
CA GLU A 40 8.49 -1.34 -3.03
C GLU A 40 9.60 -2.39 -3.04
N LYS A 41 9.54 -3.35 -2.11
CA LYS A 41 10.53 -4.44 -1.99
C LYS A 41 10.43 -5.50 -3.09
N LEU A 42 9.30 -5.55 -3.80
CA LEU A 42 9.04 -6.51 -4.87
C LEU A 42 8.72 -5.76 -6.15
N THR A 43 9.33 -6.17 -7.25
CA THR A 43 9.01 -5.68 -8.58
C THR A 43 7.62 -6.14 -9.01
N ALA A 44 7.03 -5.45 -9.99
CA ALA A 44 5.75 -5.85 -10.56
C ALA A 44 5.78 -7.29 -11.13
N ARG A 45 6.92 -7.70 -11.72
CA ARG A 45 7.12 -9.07 -12.20
C ARG A 45 7.10 -10.08 -11.04
N ALA A 46 7.86 -9.81 -9.98
CA ALA A 46 7.89 -10.69 -8.81
C ALA A 46 6.50 -10.83 -8.17
N LYS A 47 5.74 -9.74 -8.06
CA LYS A 47 4.34 -9.79 -7.59
C LYS A 47 3.48 -10.72 -8.44
N ARG A 48 3.54 -10.60 -9.77
CA ARG A 48 2.79 -11.51 -10.67
C ARG A 48 3.20 -12.97 -10.48
N SER A 49 4.51 -13.23 -10.41
CA SER A 49 5.03 -14.58 -10.17
C SER A 49 4.60 -15.17 -8.82
N THR A 50 4.34 -14.36 -7.80
CA THR A 50 3.82 -14.86 -6.50
C THR A 50 2.34 -15.28 -6.55
N VAL A 51 1.54 -14.67 -7.43
CA VAL A 51 0.08 -14.86 -7.46
C VAL A 51 -0.29 -16.22 -8.09
N THR A 52 0.37 -16.60 -9.19
CA THR A 52 0.04 -17.85 -9.91
C THR A 52 0.17 -19.10 -9.04
N PRO A 53 1.26 -19.33 -8.27
CA PRO A 53 1.38 -20.49 -7.39
C PRO A 53 0.37 -20.49 -6.23
N GLY A 54 0.02 -19.29 -5.72
CA GLY A 54 -0.99 -19.15 -4.67
C GLY A 54 -2.39 -19.53 -5.13
N ILE A 55 -2.75 -19.24 -6.39
CA ILE A 55 -4.07 -19.56 -6.95
C ILE A 55 -4.16 -21.01 -7.44
N LYS A 56 -3.15 -21.48 -8.20
CA LYS A 56 -3.20 -22.80 -8.85
C LYS A 56 -2.83 -23.94 -7.90
N ASN A 57 -1.78 -23.76 -7.12
CA ASN A 57 -1.18 -24.82 -6.31
C ASN A 57 -1.56 -24.72 -4.82
N ASN A 58 -2.37 -23.72 -4.44
CA ASN A 58 -2.72 -23.40 -3.04
C ASN A 58 -1.49 -23.33 -2.11
N MET A 59 -0.35 -22.85 -2.60
CA MET A 59 0.89 -22.83 -1.82
C MET A 59 0.83 -21.79 -0.69
N SER A 60 1.45 -22.13 0.45
CA SER A 60 1.59 -21.19 1.56
C SER A 60 2.54 -20.04 1.23
N SER A 61 2.41 -18.91 1.92
CA SER A 61 3.29 -17.75 1.71
C SER A 61 4.78 -18.04 1.93
N GLN A 62 5.11 -18.97 2.83
CA GLN A 62 6.48 -19.42 3.08
C GLN A 62 6.99 -20.31 1.94
N MET A 63 6.16 -21.22 1.44
CA MET A 63 6.50 -22.06 0.28
C MET A 63 6.71 -21.22 -0.98
N ILE A 64 5.86 -20.22 -1.22
CA ILE A 64 6.01 -19.31 -2.36
C ILE A 64 7.31 -18.51 -2.25
N LYS A 65 7.64 -18.00 -1.06
CA LYS A 65 8.91 -17.29 -0.82
C LYS A 65 10.12 -18.17 -1.16
N THR A 66 10.15 -19.39 -0.62
CA THR A 66 11.27 -20.32 -0.77
C THR A 66 11.40 -20.79 -2.22
N THR A 67 10.30 -21.20 -2.85
CA THR A 67 10.26 -21.69 -4.24
C THR A 67 10.71 -20.62 -5.24
N LEU A 68 10.32 -19.36 -5.02
CA LEU A 68 10.69 -18.25 -5.91
C LEU A 68 11.99 -17.54 -5.49
N GLY A 69 12.69 -18.02 -4.45
CA GLY A 69 13.93 -17.43 -3.97
C GLY A 69 13.81 -15.95 -3.59
N LEU A 70 12.66 -15.51 -3.07
CA LEU A 70 12.41 -14.08 -2.87
C LEU A 70 13.13 -13.53 -1.64
N PRO A 71 13.90 -12.43 -1.77
CA PRO A 71 14.64 -11.81 -0.66
C PRO A 71 13.73 -10.91 0.21
N VAL A 72 12.54 -11.39 0.56
CA VAL A 72 11.57 -10.67 1.40
C VAL A 72 11.03 -11.54 2.52
N HIS A 73 10.45 -10.90 3.54
CA HIS A 73 9.78 -11.64 4.61
C HIS A 73 8.46 -12.27 4.11
N LYS A 74 8.07 -13.43 4.66
CA LYS A 74 6.83 -14.14 4.28
C LYS A 74 5.58 -13.26 4.37
N ARG A 75 5.57 -12.32 5.33
CA ARG A 75 4.47 -11.35 5.54
C ARG A 75 4.32 -10.39 4.35
N THR A 76 5.39 -10.10 3.61
CA THR A 76 5.32 -9.30 2.38
C THR A 76 4.61 -10.08 1.27
N VAL A 77 4.96 -11.36 1.10
CA VAL A 77 4.27 -12.25 0.15
C VAL A 77 2.80 -12.39 0.51
N LEU A 78 2.49 -12.61 1.78
CA LEU A 78 1.11 -12.67 2.26
C LEU A 78 0.32 -11.38 1.94
N ARG A 79 0.94 -10.21 2.14
CA ARG A 79 0.30 -8.91 1.82
C ARG A 79 0.03 -8.77 0.33
N VAL A 80 0.95 -9.21 -0.53
CA VAL A 80 0.74 -9.23 -1.98
C VAL A 80 -0.46 -10.10 -2.33
N LEU A 81 -0.51 -11.33 -1.82
CA LEU A 81 -1.61 -12.25 -2.07
C LEU A 81 -2.96 -11.74 -1.52
N ALA A 82 -2.96 -11.13 -0.34
CA ALA A 82 -4.17 -10.60 0.29
C ALA A 82 -4.75 -9.41 -0.47
N ASN A 83 -3.91 -8.59 -1.08
CA ASN A 83 -4.32 -7.38 -1.80
C ASN A 83 -4.60 -7.62 -3.28
N ASP A 84 -4.15 -8.73 -3.85
CA ASP A 84 -4.31 -9.03 -5.27
C ASP A 84 -5.78 -9.33 -5.63
N LYS A 85 -6.25 -8.70 -6.72
CA LYS A 85 -7.64 -8.81 -7.18
C LYS A 85 -7.98 -10.22 -7.67
N ASN A 86 -7.04 -10.90 -8.34
CA ASN A 86 -7.27 -12.24 -8.88
C ASN A 86 -7.34 -13.27 -7.76
N VAL A 87 -6.53 -13.11 -6.71
CA VAL A 87 -6.62 -13.96 -5.52
C VAL A 87 -7.97 -13.78 -4.82
N LYS A 88 -8.42 -12.53 -4.63
CA LYS A 88 -9.74 -12.24 -4.06
C LYS A 88 -10.87 -12.86 -4.89
N TYR A 89 -10.83 -12.67 -6.20
CA TYR A 89 -11.81 -13.25 -7.12
C TYR A 89 -11.82 -14.78 -7.08
N ALA A 90 -10.64 -15.42 -7.10
CA ALA A 90 -10.52 -16.87 -7.01
C ALA A 90 -11.08 -17.43 -5.69
N LYS A 91 -10.87 -16.71 -4.58
CA LYS A 91 -11.49 -17.05 -3.29
C LYS A 91 -13.00 -16.90 -3.35
N TYR A 92 -13.50 -15.77 -3.85
CA TYR A 92 -14.94 -15.52 -3.97
C TYR A 92 -15.65 -16.58 -4.80
N LYS A 93 -15.08 -16.98 -5.95
CA LYS A 93 -15.64 -18.04 -6.81
C LYS A 93 -15.76 -19.39 -6.09
N LYS A 94 -14.89 -19.65 -5.11
CA LYS A 94 -14.90 -20.89 -4.30
C LYS A 94 -15.73 -20.77 -3.02
N GLN A 95 -16.29 -19.59 -2.71
CA GLN A 95 -17.13 -19.45 -1.53
C GLN A 95 -18.45 -20.18 -1.72
N PRO A 96 -18.92 -20.93 -0.71
CA PRO A 96 -20.23 -21.57 -0.77
C PRO A 96 -21.34 -20.51 -0.80
N MET A 97 -22.42 -20.81 -1.51
CA MET A 97 -23.60 -19.95 -1.51
C MET A 97 -24.28 -19.96 -0.14
N LEU A 98 -24.86 -18.82 0.26
CA LEU A 98 -25.70 -18.74 1.45
C LEU A 98 -26.99 -19.53 1.20
N THR A 99 -27.28 -20.48 2.08
CA THR A 99 -28.55 -21.20 2.09
C THR A 99 -29.66 -20.31 2.66
N LYS A 100 -30.92 -20.69 2.42
CA LYS A 100 -32.09 -19.98 2.98
C LYS A 100 -32.04 -19.93 4.52
N GLU A 101 -31.58 -21.02 5.15
CA GLU A 101 -31.39 -21.10 6.61
C GLU A 101 -30.39 -20.05 7.11
N HIS A 102 -29.25 -19.88 6.42
CA HIS A 102 -28.27 -18.87 6.78
C HIS A 102 -28.84 -17.44 6.68
N ILE A 103 -29.75 -17.19 5.74
CA ILE A 103 -30.40 -15.88 5.55
C ILE A 103 -31.41 -15.62 6.67
N GLN A 104 -32.21 -16.64 7.02
CA GLN A 104 -33.23 -16.55 8.07
C GLN A 104 -32.61 -16.25 9.44
N LYS A 105 -31.55 -16.98 9.82
CA LYS A 105 -30.82 -16.79 11.09
C LYS A 105 -30.18 -15.42 11.26
N ARG A 106 -29.99 -14.67 10.16
CA ARG A 106 -29.43 -13.31 10.20
C ARG A 106 -30.50 -12.23 10.40
N ARG A 107 -31.77 -12.57 10.17
CA ARG A 107 -32.92 -11.67 10.28
C ARG A 107 -33.63 -11.78 11.63
N GLU A 108 -33.45 -12.91 12.32
CA GLU A 108 -33.72 -13.10 13.75
C GLU A 108 -32.71 -12.31 14.59
#